data_AF-A0A161ZFN4-F1
#
_entry.id   AF-A0A161ZFN4-F1
#
_cell.length_a   1.000
_cell.length_b   1.000
_cell.length_c   1.000
_cell.angle_alpha   90.00
_cell.angle_beta   90.00
_cell.angle_gamma   90.00
#
_symmetry.space_group_name_H-M   'P 1'
#
loop_
_entity.id
_entity.type
_entity.pdbx_description
1 polymer ?
#
loop_
_entity_poly.entity_id
_entity_poly.type
_entity_poly.pdbx_seq_one_letter_code
_entity_poly.pdbx_strand_id
1 'polypeptide(L)'
;MNLLKVFRLSIVSLAALLIASICFAGSWNGLRTSGPGTKGWQPLICANGNGWQSCELPVNIKLVANPTSLVATGQQATITATVTDYYGVAIANSTINWTTTAGTLSTTQTVTNAGGVTSLTLTSAHALGGTTVTAETFEKDGTGAIWVPFIDAWAPAASTYTGWSNYGGPFSCTAWTPDASTVASGTGFWQSANCWQTQIRYRQDREASVVTGIIRNVGGPVAEYQNIVIGQNQFAYGTKVSAPVCAYVGRNHDGTTPPNATYFGLDSPGGNITIREADGSGITEFGAGNQDSITIDYNGFRYSRGRAMAFSSGAKNREFTFFELCKVRL
;
A
#
# COMPACT_ATOMS: atom_id res chain seq x y z
N MET A 1 -84.02 13.06 36.62
CA MET A 1 -82.77 12.66 35.94
C MET A 1 -81.65 13.55 36.47
N ASN A 2 -80.62 12.97 37.10
CA ASN A 2 -79.37 13.55 37.65
C ASN A 2 -79.44 14.91 38.41
N LEU A 3 -79.17 14.93 39.73
CA LEU A 3 -77.87 15.21 40.38
C LEU A 3 -77.32 16.63 40.05
N LEU A 4 -76.91 17.48 41.01
CA LEU A 4 -76.17 17.20 42.26
C LEU A 4 -76.74 17.95 43.51
N LYS A 5 -76.08 17.83 44.68
CA LYS A 5 -76.54 18.34 46.00
C LYS A 5 -75.65 19.45 46.59
N VAL A 6 -76.30 20.46 47.20
CA VAL A 6 -76.22 20.92 48.63
C VAL A 6 -74.82 20.99 49.29
N PHE A 7 -74.38 22.13 49.88
CA PHE A 7 -74.66 22.52 51.28
C PHE A 7 -74.49 24.04 51.63
N ARG A 8 -75.00 24.43 52.82
CA ARG A 8 -74.99 25.78 53.44
C ARG A 8 -73.67 26.04 54.21
N LEU A 9 -73.14 27.27 54.41
CA LEU A 9 -73.59 28.37 55.33
C LEU A 9 -73.93 27.84 56.75
N SER A 10 -73.43 28.30 57.91
CA SER A 10 -73.13 29.64 58.47
C SER A 10 -72.59 29.46 59.94
N ILE A 11 -72.08 30.39 60.81
CA ILE A 11 -71.75 31.84 60.84
C ILE A 11 -70.93 32.19 62.15
N VAL A 12 -70.12 33.29 62.18
CA VAL A 12 -69.61 34.05 63.39
C VAL A 12 -68.62 33.36 64.38
N SER A 13 -67.74 34.03 65.18
CA SER A 13 -66.97 35.32 65.08
C SER A 13 -66.02 35.52 66.30
N LEU A 14 -65.15 36.54 66.23
CA LEU A 14 -64.59 37.39 67.32
C LEU A 14 -63.33 36.96 68.11
N ALA A 15 -62.66 38.02 68.64
CA ALA A 15 -61.53 38.10 69.58
C ALA A 15 -60.10 38.05 68.99
N ALA A 16 -59.20 38.81 69.61
CA ALA A 16 -57.88 39.17 69.08
C ALA A 16 -56.76 39.04 70.13
N LEU A 17 -55.52 38.93 69.68
CA LEU A 17 -54.35 39.20 70.50
C LEU A 17 -53.22 39.82 69.66
N LEU A 18 -52.50 40.77 70.26
CA LEU A 18 -51.32 41.39 69.65
C LEU A 18 -50.15 40.40 69.72
N ILE A 19 -49.63 39.97 68.56
CA ILE A 19 -48.30 39.37 68.48
C ILE A 19 -47.42 40.38 67.76
N ALA A 20 -46.50 40.99 68.49
CA ALA A 20 -45.46 41.82 67.88
C ALA A 20 -44.64 40.94 66.94
N SER A 21 -44.33 41.42 65.73
CA SER A 21 -43.48 40.69 64.78
C SER A 21 -42.07 40.57 65.35
N ILE A 22 -41.81 39.46 66.06
CA ILE A 22 -40.49 39.12 66.58
C ILE A 22 -39.58 38.90 65.37
N CYS A 23 -38.75 39.88 65.06
CA CYS A 23 -37.75 39.75 64.03
C CYS A 23 -36.63 38.84 64.56
N PHE A 24 -36.83 37.52 64.42
CA PHE A 24 -35.74 36.57 64.46
C PHE A 24 -34.83 36.87 63.29
N ALA A 25 -33.75 37.61 63.56
CA ALA A 25 -32.71 37.90 62.59
C ALA A 25 -32.22 36.58 61.98
N GLY A 26 -32.14 36.55 60.64
CA GLY A 26 -31.91 35.32 59.90
C GLY A 26 -30.60 34.63 60.28
N SER A 27 -30.58 33.31 60.14
CA SER A 27 -29.38 32.50 60.31
C SER A 27 -28.23 33.00 59.43
N TRP A 28 -27.12 33.35 60.09
CA TRP A 28 -25.71 33.34 59.66
C TRP A 28 -25.35 33.58 58.18
N ASN A 29 -24.44 34.53 57.89
CA ASN A 29 -23.64 34.59 56.65
C ASN A 29 -22.32 35.37 56.83
N GLY A 30 -21.37 35.26 55.88
CA GLY A 30 -19.96 35.64 56.06
C GLY A 30 -19.19 36.24 54.85
N LEU A 31 -18.05 36.90 55.12
CA LEU A 31 -17.09 37.58 54.20
C LEU A 31 -15.69 37.80 54.86
N ARG A 32 -14.52 37.40 54.28
CA ARG A 32 -13.15 37.79 54.77
C ARG A 32 -12.57 39.00 54.03
N THR A 33 -11.87 39.82 54.81
CA THR A 33 -10.40 39.93 54.71
C THR A 33 -9.82 39.49 56.06
N SER A 34 -8.52 39.36 56.35
CA SER A 34 -7.26 39.51 55.62
C SER A 34 -6.14 38.76 56.40
N GLY A 35 -4.93 38.65 55.83
CA GLY A 35 -3.75 38.16 56.53
C GLY A 35 -3.46 36.66 56.35
N PRO A 36 -2.18 36.25 56.27
CA PRO A 36 -1.78 34.94 55.77
C PRO A 36 -2.28 33.80 56.67
N GLY A 37 -3.10 32.91 56.09
CA GLY A 37 -3.63 31.73 56.77
C GLY A 37 -4.57 32.02 57.95
N THR A 38 -5.13 33.23 58.07
CA THR A 38 -6.05 33.52 59.18
C THR A 38 -7.37 32.76 59.02
N LYS A 39 -7.76 32.00 60.04
CA LYS A 39 -9.15 31.60 60.33
C LYS A 39 -9.67 32.39 61.54
N GLY A 40 -11.00 32.55 61.68
CA GLY A 40 -11.63 33.40 62.70
C GLY A 40 -12.80 34.26 62.17
N TRP A 41 -13.13 35.35 62.88
CA TRP A 41 -14.20 36.33 62.58
C TRP A 41 -13.64 37.76 62.60
N GLN A 42 -14.31 38.73 61.95
CA GLN A 42 -13.99 40.17 62.05
C GLN A 42 -15.23 41.02 62.43
N PRO A 43 -15.04 42.14 63.16
CA PRO A 43 -16.14 43.01 63.58
C PRO A 43 -16.59 43.94 62.44
N LEU A 44 -17.90 44.10 62.30
CA LEU A 44 -18.54 45.00 61.35
C LEU A 44 -19.36 46.06 62.12
N ILE A 45 -19.21 47.33 61.74
CA ILE A 45 -20.04 48.42 62.25
C ILE A 45 -21.23 48.61 61.31
N CYS A 46 -22.43 48.26 61.77
CA CYS A 46 -23.68 48.55 61.07
C CYS A 46 -24.31 49.83 61.62
N ALA A 47 -25.14 50.50 60.82
CA ALA A 47 -25.78 51.77 61.20
C ALA A 47 -26.64 51.70 62.50
N ASN A 48 -27.06 50.51 62.91
CA ASN A 48 -27.85 50.24 64.12
C ASN A 48 -27.15 49.33 65.14
N GLY A 49 -25.83 49.12 65.06
CA GLY A 49 -25.06 48.37 66.08
C GLY A 49 -23.82 47.64 65.59
N ASN A 50 -23.08 47.06 66.54
CA ASN A 50 -21.87 46.27 66.27
C ASN A 50 -22.22 44.81 66.02
N GLY A 51 -21.70 44.22 64.94
CA GLY A 51 -21.83 42.79 64.62
C GLY A 51 -20.48 42.15 64.30
N TRP A 52 -20.49 40.86 63.98
CA TRP A 52 -19.35 40.11 63.46
C TRP A 52 -19.74 39.43 62.15
N GLN A 53 -18.87 39.41 61.15
CA GLN A 53 -19.06 38.60 59.93
C GLN A 53 -18.10 37.41 59.94
N SER A 54 -18.64 36.21 59.64
CA SER A 54 -17.84 34.98 59.55
C SER A 54 -16.93 35.14 58.39
N CYS A 55 -15.63 35.19 58.62
CA CYS A 55 -14.79 35.69 57.56
C CYS A 55 -14.32 34.49 56.68
N GLU A 56 -14.55 34.51 55.37
CA GLU A 56 -14.13 33.47 54.39
C GLU A 56 -13.68 34.12 53.07
N LEU A 57 -12.49 33.73 52.58
CA LEU A 57 -11.88 34.21 51.34
C LEU A 57 -11.55 32.96 50.51
N PRO A 58 -11.94 32.90 49.23
CA PRO A 58 -11.75 31.70 48.43
C PRO A 58 -10.26 31.42 48.21
N VAL A 59 -9.83 30.19 48.52
CA VAL A 59 -8.52 29.69 48.13
C VAL A 59 -8.57 29.30 46.66
N ASN A 60 -7.69 29.89 45.85
CA ASN A 60 -7.57 29.55 44.44
C ASN A 60 -6.65 28.33 44.28
N ILE A 61 -7.16 27.28 43.63
CA ILE A 61 -6.36 26.12 43.22
C ILE A 61 -6.27 26.10 41.71
N LYS A 62 -5.10 26.46 41.17
CA LYS A 62 -4.79 26.32 39.74
C LYS A 62 -4.13 24.97 39.49
N LEU A 63 -4.76 24.15 38.65
CA LEU A 63 -4.22 22.86 38.22
C LEU A 63 -3.56 22.96 36.84
N VAL A 64 -2.47 22.21 36.64
CA VAL A 64 -1.78 22.02 35.35
C VAL A 64 -1.38 20.55 35.22
N ALA A 65 -1.60 19.96 34.05
CA ALA A 65 -1.15 18.60 33.71
C ALA A 65 0.03 18.65 32.73
N ASN A 66 1.06 17.83 32.95
CA ASN A 66 2.18 17.66 32.03
C ASN A 66 2.49 16.15 31.81
N PRO A 67 2.28 15.59 30.60
CA PRO A 67 1.64 16.23 29.43
C PRO A 67 0.17 16.59 29.68
N THR A 68 -0.39 17.45 28.82
CA THR A 68 -1.78 17.92 28.90
C THR A 68 -2.81 16.91 28.40
N SER A 69 -2.37 15.82 27.76
CA SER A 69 -3.18 14.70 27.30
C SER A 69 -2.38 13.39 27.47
N LEU A 70 -3.09 12.27 27.56
CA LEU A 70 -2.48 10.95 27.77
C LEU A 70 -3.01 9.93 26.78
N VAL A 71 -2.13 9.13 26.18
CA VAL A 71 -2.52 7.94 25.45
C VAL A 71 -3.14 6.94 26.43
N ALA A 72 -4.31 6.40 26.10
CA ALA A 72 -5.11 5.53 26.98
C ALA A 72 -4.55 4.10 27.11
N THR A 73 -3.25 3.97 27.39
CA THR A 73 -2.50 2.70 27.54
C THR A 73 -1.78 2.59 28.89
N GLY A 74 -2.13 3.44 29.84
CA GLY A 74 -1.41 3.59 31.12
C GLY A 74 -0.29 4.63 31.07
N GLN A 75 -0.33 5.59 30.13
CA GLN A 75 0.60 6.71 30.15
C GLN A 75 0.37 7.57 31.40
N GLN A 76 1.44 8.21 31.89
CA GLN A 76 1.44 9.04 33.09
C GLN A 76 1.65 10.53 32.80
N ALA A 77 0.94 11.38 33.56
CA ALA A 77 1.17 12.83 33.63
C ALA A 77 1.38 13.25 35.08
N THR A 78 2.26 14.22 35.30
CA THR A 78 2.31 14.96 36.57
C THR A 78 1.18 15.97 36.58
N ILE A 79 0.33 15.91 37.60
CA ILE A 79 -0.66 16.95 37.90
C ILE A 79 -0.06 17.83 39.00
N THR A 80 0.03 19.13 38.74
CA THR A 80 0.57 20.13 39.66
C THR A 80 -0.54 21.08 40.08
N ALA A 81 -0.74 21.22 41.39
CA ALA A 81 -1.56 22.27 41.99
C ALA A 81 -0.67 23.43 42.44
N THR A 82 -1.08 24.65 42.10
CA THR A 82 -0.63 25.89 42.73
C THR A 82 -1.78 26.45 43.55
N VAL A 83 -1.54 26.68 44.85
CA VAL A 83 -2.55 27.06 45.83
C VAL A 83 -2.21 28.45 46.36
N THR A 84 -3.10 29.41 46.10
CA THR A 84 -2.92 30.81 46.53
C THR A 84 -4.15 31.34 47.25
N ASP A 85 -3.95 32.32 48.12
CA ASP A 85 -5.04 33.12 48.67
C ASP A 85 -5.63 34.08 47.61
N TYR A 86 -6.64 34.84 48.02
CA TYR A 86 -7.31 35.85 47.22
C TYR A 86 -6.39 36.97 46.70
N TYR A 87 -5.27 37.23 47.39
CA TYR A 87 -4.26 38.22 46.99
C TYR A 87 -3.19 37.63 46.06
N GLY A 88 -3.30 36.34 45.70
CA GLY A 88 -2.31 35.62 44.89
C GLY A 88 -1.08 35.16 45.69
N VAL A 89 -1.11 35.23 47.02
CA VAL A 89 -0.01 34.79 47.89
C VAL A 89 -0.08 33.28 48.06
N ALA A 90 1.06 32.60 47.89
CA ALA A 90 1.18 31.16 48.03
C ALA A 90 0.83 30.64 49.43
N ILE A 91 0.01 29.59 49.52
CA ILE A 91 -0.37 28.95 50.80
C ILE A 91 0.43 27.66 50.99
N ALA A 92 1.44 27.72 51.86
CA ALA A 92 2.27 26.58 52.24
C ALA A 92 1.62 25.68 53.31
N ASN A 93 2.06 24.43 53.40
CA ASN A 93 1.60 23.41 54.36
C ASN A 93 0.09 23.12 54.32
N SER A 94 -0.60 23.44 53.21
CA SER A 94 -2.01 23.13 53.00
C SER A 94 -2.18 21.70 52.49
N THR A 95 -3.02 20.92 53.15
CA THR A 95 -3.37 19.55 52.73
C THR A 95 -4.42 19.59 51.63
N ILE A 96 -4.06 19.00 50.48
CA ILE A 96 -4.92 18.87 49.30
C ILE A 96 -5.37 17.43 49.16
N ASN A 97 -6.69 17.23 49.21
CA ASN A 97 -7.36 15.99 48.81
C ASN A 97 -7.50 15.96 47.29
N TRP A 98 -7.31 14.78 46.70
CA TRP A 98 -7.37 14.57 45.26
C TRP A 98 -8.33 13.45 44.89
N THR A 99 -9.13 13.69 43.86
CA THR A 99 -10.04 12.69 43.26
C THR A 99 -9.91 12.71 41.74
N THR A 100 -10.30 11.62 41.08
CA THR A 100 -10.33 11.50 39.62
C THR A 100 -11.57 10.72 39.18
N THR A 101 -12.19 11.08 38.06
CA THR A 101 -13.36 10.35 37.53
C THR A 101 -12.99 9.04 36.82
N ALA A 102 -11.75 8.94 36.31
CA ALA A 102 -11.17 7.77 35.66
C ALA A 102 -9.63 7.78 35.78
N GLY A 103 -9.00 6.64 35.46
CA GLY A 103 -7.57 6.45 35.69
C GLY A 103 -7.23 6.23 37.16
N THR A 104 -5.96 6.34 37.53
CA THR A 104 -5.50 6.19 38.93
C THR A 104 -4.54 7.30 39.31
N LEU A 105 -4.58 7.72 40.58
CA LEU A 105 -3.66 8.70 41.15
C LEU A 105 -2.61 8.00 42.02
N SER A 106 -1.37 8.48 42.00
CA SER A 106 -0.28 7.94 42.84
C SER A 106 -0.49 8.15 44.34
N THR A 107 -1.36 9.08 44.72
CA THR A 107 -1.84 9.36 46.08
C THR A 107 -3.18 10.09 46.00
N THR A 108 -4.01 9.96 47.04
CA THR A 108 -5.25 10.75 47.22
C THR A 108 -5.04 12.01 48.07
N GLN A 109 -3.86 12.19 48.67
CA GLN A 109 -3.53 13.38 49.46
C GLN A 109 -2.08 13.84 49.22
N THR A 110 -1.88 15.15 49.19
CA THR A 110 -0.56 15.80 49.18
C THR A 110 -0.57 17.07 50.05
N VAL A 111 0.61 17.64 50.33
CA VAL A 111 0.77 18.89 51.08
C VAL A 111 1.54 19.92 50.23
N THR A 112 1.20 21.20 50.33
CA THR A 112 1.90 22.29 49.61
C THR A 112 3.24 22.67 50.23
N ASN A 113 4.24 22.90 49.37
CA ASN A 113 5.56 23.41 49.77
C ASN A 113 5.51 24.93 50.08
N ALA A 114 6.65 25.52 50.44
CA ALA A 114 6.78 26.95 50.74
C ALA A 114 6.33 27.90 49.61
N GLY A 115 6.30 27.43 48.35
CA GLY A 115 5.79 28.16 47.19
C GLY A 115 4.32 27.91 46.88
N GLY A 116 3.57 27.24 47.77
CA GLY A 116 2.16 26.91 47.58
C GLY A 116 1.93 25.82 46.52
N VAL A 117 2.98 25.09 46.12
CA VAL A 117 2.92 24.09 45.05
C VAL A 117 2.93 22.69 45.62
N THR A 118 2.13 21.80 45.02
CA THR A 118 2.14 20.35 45.29
C THR A 118 1.79 19.57 44.01
N SER A 119 2.15 18.29 43.95
CA SER A 119 1.96 17.48 42.74
C SER A 119 1.79 15.99 43.01
N LEU A 120 1.12 15.31 42.09
CA LEU A 120 0.98 13.85 42.03
C LEU A 120 1.13 13.33 40.60
N THR A 121 1.13 12.01 40.42
CA THR A 121 1.07 11.37 39.10
C THR A 121 -0.33 10.81 38.83
N LEU A 122 -0.94 11.23 37.73
CA LEU A 122 -2.12 10.59 37.14
C LEU A 122 -1.65 9.53 36.13
N THR A 123 -2.19 8.32 36.22
CA THR A 123 -2.06 7.26 35.20
C THR A 123 -3.40 7.14 34.44
N SER A 124 -3.35 7.13 33.10
CA SER A 124 -4.54 7.02 32.27
C SER A 124 -5.29 5.69 32.45
N ALA A 125 -6.61 5.69 32.35
CA ALA A 125 -7.37 4.45 32.15
C ALA A 125 -7.08 3.83 30.77
N HIS A 126 -7.36 2.53 30.61
CA HIS A 126 -7.35 1.87 29.30
C HIS A 126 -8.69 2.08 28.56
N ALA A 127 -9.09 3.35 28.43
CA ALA A 127 -10.32 3.78 27.78
C ALA A 127 -10.17 5.20 27.22
N LEU A 128 -10.64 5.42 26.00
CA LEU A 128 -10.77 6.76 25.43
C LEU A 128 -11.84 7.55 26.18
N GLY A 129 -11.67 8.86 26.28
CA GLY A 129 -12.69 9.77 26.81
C GLY A 129 -12.23 10.68 27.95
N GLY A 130 -11.12 10.41 28.61
CA GLY A 130 -10.50 11.31 29.59
C GLY A 130 -11.00 11.23 31.02
N THR A 131 -10.52 12.15 31.85
CA THR A 131 -10.89 12.28 33.26
C THR A 131 -10.87 13.74 33.74
N THR A 132 -11.74 14.06 34.69
CA THR A 132 -11.58 15.24 35.55
C THR A 132 -10.76 14.82 36.77
N VAL A 133 -9.63 15.50 37.00
CA VAL A 133 -8.93 15.47 38.30
C VAL A 133 -9.37 16.68 39.09
N THR A 134 -9.86 16.46 40.32
CA THR A 134 -10.30 17.51 41.24
C THR A 134 -9.38 17.53 42.46
N ALA A 135 -8.95 18.73 42.84
CA ALA A 135 -8.21 19.05 44.05
C ALA A 135 -9.10 19.87 45.00
N GLU A 136 -9.17 19.50 46.27
CA GLU A 136 -9.89 20.23 47.32
C GLU A 136 -8.97 20.44 48.53
N THR A 137 -8.92 21.65 49.10
CA THR A 137 -8.33 21.84 50.44
C THR A 137 -9.10 21.02 51.48
N PHE A 138 -8.41 20.48 52.50
CA PHE A 138 -9.02 19.65 53.54
C PHE A 138 -10.28 20.26 54.19
N GLU A 139 -10.35 21.58 54.31
CA GLU A 139 -11.45 22.32 54.96
C GLU A 139 -12.47 22.91 53.96
N LYS A 140 -12.40 22.53 52.67
CA LYS A 140 -13.26 22.97 51.55
C LYS A 140 -13.24 24.46 51.17
N ASP A 141 -12.35 25.27 51.76
CA ASP A 141 -12.18 26.70 51.42
C ASP A 141 -11.68 26.97 49.97
N GLY A 142 -11.21 25.93 49.26
CA GLY A 142 -10.83 26.01 47.84
C GLY A 142 -11.00 24.69 47.10
N THR A 143 -11.40 24.78 45.83
CA THR A 143 -11.48 23.66 44.89
C THR A 143 -10.90 24.07 43.53
N GLY A 144 -10.29 23.13 42.82
CA GLY A 144 -9.79 23.30 41.46
C GLY A 144 -9.94 22.00 40.68
N ALA A 145 -10.30 22.08 39.41
CA ALA A 145 -10.52 20.92 38.54
C ALA A 145 -9.78 21.09 37.21
N ILE A 146 -9.23 19.99 36.68
CA ILE A 146 -8.62 19.93 35.35
C ILE A 146 -9.14 18.72 34.59
N TRP A 147 -9.52 18.95 33.33
CA TRP A 147 -9.84 17.89 32.39
C TRP A 147 -8.57 17.43 31.67
N VAL A 148 -8.27 16.13 31.74
CA VAL A 148 -7.16 15.50 31.03
C VAL A 148 -7.74 14.48 30.04
N PRO A 149 -7.73 14.76 28.72
CA PRO A 149 -8.26 13.83 27.73
C PRO A 149 -7.36 12.60 27.60
N PHE A 150 -7.99 11.42 27.65
CA PHE A 150 -7.39 10.15 27.30
C PHE A 150 -7.62 9.93 25.81
N ILE A 151 -6.53 10.08 25.05
CA ILE A 151 -6.50 10.05 23.59
C ILE A 151 -6.02 8.69 23.07
N ASP A 152 -6.22 8.47 21.78
CA ASP A 152 -5.66 7.33 21.07
C ASP A 152 -4.27 7.65 20.52
N ALA A 153 -3.47 6.63 20.27
CA ALA A 153 -2.27 6.72 19.46
C ALA A 153 -2.26 5.60 18.43
N TRP A 154 -1.56 5.81 17.31
CA TRP A 154 -1.58 4.90 16.19
C TRP A 154 -0.16 4.41 15.91
N ALA A 155 -0.02 3.09 15.78
CA ALA A 155 1.24 2.40 15.55
C ALA A 155 1.21 1.70 14.18
N PRO A 156 2.35 1.56 13.47
CA PRO A 156 2.41 0.85 12.20
C PRO A 156 1.84 -0.56 12.29
N ALA A 157 0.92 -0.89 11.38
CA ALA A 157 0.34 -2.22 11.25
C ALA A 157 0.84 -2.87 9.95
N ALA A 158 0.77 -4.21 9.86
CA ALA A 158 1.20 -4.92 8.66
C ALA A 158 0.42 -4.44 7.42
N SER A 159 1.14 -3.93 6.42
CA SER A 159 0.57 -3.47 5.15
C SER A 159 -0.13 -4.61 4.41
N THR A 160 -1.22 -4.30 3.71
CA THR A 160 -1.91 -5.24 2.81
C THR A 160 -1.42 -5.06 1.38
N TYR A 161 -1.36 -6.16 0.62
CA TYR A 161 -0.88 -6.17 -0.76
C TYR A 161 -1.94 -6.76 -1.69
N THR A 162 -2.07 -6.22 -2.90
CA THR A 162 -2.73 -6.97 -3.98
C THR A 162 -1.85 -8.15 -4.42
N GLY A 163 -2.44 -9.10 -5.14
CA GLY A 163 -1.64 -9.99 -5.99
C GLY A 163 -0.83 -9.19 -7.01
N TRP A 164 0.29 -9.77 -7.47
CA TRP A 164 1.02 -9.27 -8.62
C TRP A 164 0.20 -9.50 -9.90
N SER A 165 0.13 -8.50 -10.78
CA SER A 165 -0.46 -8.60 -12.12
C SER A 165 0.49 -8.08 -13.18
N ASN A 166 0.35 -8.54 -14.42
CA ASN A 166 1.20 -8.10 -15.52
C ASN A 166 0.93 -6.64 -15.88
N TYR A 167 2.00 -5.85 -16.04
CA TYR A 167 1.95 -4.44 -16.40
C TYR A 167 2.69 -4.23 -17.73
N GLY A 168 1.94 -3.86 -18.77
CA GLY A 168 2.45 -3.86 -20.15
C GLY A 168 2.68 -5.26 -20.72
N GLY A 169 3.16 -5.33 -21.95
CA GLY A 169 3.48 -6.59 -22.64
C GLY A 169 4.89 -7.12 -22.33
N PRO A 170 5.21 -8.35 -22.78
CA PRO A 170 6.54 -8.92 -22.65
C PRO A 170 7.57 -8.15 -23.50
N PHE A 171 8.81 -8.05 -23.02
CA PHE A 171 9.89 -7.29 -23.66
C PHE A 171 11.26 -7.98 -23.49
N SER A 172 12.26 -7.48 -24.24
CA SER A 172 13.66 -7.96 -24.19
C SER A 172 13.80 -9.49 -24.22
N CYS A 173 13.08 -10.13 -25.14
CA CYS A 173 13.08 -11.57 -25.31
C CYS A 173 14.42 -12.11 -25.81
N THR A 174 14.75 -13.36 -25.44
CA THR A 174 15.81 -14.13 -26.10
C THR A 174 15.49 -14.35 -27.58
N ALA A 175 16.49 -14.76 -28.36
CA ALA A 175 16.23 -15.42 -29.64
C ALA A 175 15.28 -16.62 -29.44
N TRP A 176 14.47 -16.91 -30.47
CA TRP A 176 13.59 -18.06 -30.49
C TRP A 176 14.38 -19.35 -30.68
N THR A 177 14.01 -20.40 -29.94
CA THR A 177 14.69 -21.71 -30.00
C THR A 177 13.66 -22.83 -30.22
N PRO A 178 13.89 -23.79 -31.14
CA PRO A 178 14.95 -23.82 -32.14
C PRO A 178 14.91 -22.63 -33.11
N ASP A 179 16.06 -22.25 -33.66
CA ASP A 179 16.10 -21.26 -34.74
C ASP A 179 15.58 -21.91 -36.03
N ALA A 180 14.71 -21.22 -36.78
CA ALA A 180 14.11 -21.76 -38.01
C ALA A 180 15.15 -22.20 -39.05
N SER A 181 16.33 -21.56 -39.11
CA SER A 181 17.45 -21.94 -39.99
C SER A 181 18.12 -23.27 -39.61
N THR A 182 17.76 -23.85 -38.46
CA THR A 182 18.19 -25.20 -38.04
C THR A 182 17.20 -26.30 -38.40
N VAL A 183 15.94 -25.95 -38.68
CA VAL A 183 14.81 -26.85 -38.96
C VAL A 183 14.53 -26.89 -40.47
N ALA A 184 14.30 -28.08 -41.03
CA ALA A 184 14.17 -28.29 -42.48
C ALA A 184 13.05 -27.46 -43.13
N SER A 185 13.30 -26.94 -44.35
CA SER A 185 12.36 -26.09 -45.12
C SER A 185 10.92 -26.65 -45.10
N GLY A 186 9.95 -25.80 -44.77
CA GLY A 186 8.53 -26.16 -44.75
C GLY A 186 8.09 -27.09 -43.60
N THR A 187 8.99 -27.53 -42.72
CA THR A 187 8.64 -28.34 -41.54
C THR A 187 8.06 -27.44 -40.45
N GLY A 188 6.79 -27.61 -40.11
CA GLY A 188 6.14 -26.88 -39.02
C GLY A 188 6.62 -27.34 -37.64
N PHE A 189 6.95 -26.40 -36.76
CA PHE A 189 7.48 -26.67 -35.43
C PHE A 189 7.08 -25.58 -34.41
N TRP A 190 7.23 -25.88 -33.12
CA TRP A 190 7.08 -24.88 -32.05
C TRP A 190 8.44 -24.37 -31.62
N GLN A 191 8.55 -23.06 -31.44
CA GLN A 191 9.72 -22.39 -30.88
C GLN A 191 9.34 -21.60 -29.62
N SER A 192 10.27 -21.56 -28.66
CA SER A 192 10.13 -20.87 -27.38
C SER A 192 11.16 -19.75 -27.24
N ALA A 193 10.79 -18.69 -26.53
CA ALA A 193 11.69 -17.61 -26.12
C ALA A 193 11.38 -17.20 -24.68
N ASN A 194 12.40 -16.79 -23.94
CA ASN A 194 12.24 -16.24 -22.60
C ASN A 194 12.19 -14.71 -22.68
N CYS A 195 11.13 -14.10 -22.17
CA CYS A 195 10.91 -12.66 -22.19
C CYS A 195 10.84 -12.11 -20.77
N TRP A 196 11.20 -10.84 -20.59
CA TRP A 196 10.91 -10.12 -19.36
C TRP A 196 9.46 -9.63 -19.37
N GLN A 197 8.81 -9.72 -18.22
CA GLN A 197 7.47 -9.19 -17.98
C GLN A 197 7.53 -8.34 -16.71
N THR A 198 7.23 -7.05 -16.85
CA THR A 198 6.99 -6.18 -15.70
C THR A 198 5.69 -6.59 -15.04
N GLN A 199 5.68 -6.66 -13.71
CA GLN A 199 4.49 -6.83 -12.91
C GLN A 199 4.34 -5.66 -11.94
N ILE A 200 3.09 -5.34 -11.62
CA ILE A 200 2.70 -4.33 -10.65
C ILE A 200 1.90 -4.99 -9.51
N ARG A 201 2.05 -4.48 -8.29
CA ARG A 201 1.10 -4.68 -7.20
C ARG A 201 0.92 -3.37 -6.44
N TYR A 202 -0.12 -3.29 -5.63
CA TYR A 202 -0.33 -2.15 -4.74
C TYR A 202 -0.16 -2.57 -3.28
N ARG A 203 0.70 -1.86 -2.55
CA ARG A 203 0.82 -1.92 -1.10
C ARG A 203 -0.07 -0.83 -0.49
N GLN A 204 -1.01 -1.21 0.36
CA GLN A 204 -1.72 -0.28 1.23
C GLN A 204 -1.08 -0.35 2.62
N ASP A 205 -0.41 0.73 3.00
CA ASP A 205 0.13 0.89 4.35
C ASP A 205 -1.01 1.20 5.34
N ARG A 206 -0.83 0.75 6.59
CA ARG A 206 -1.87 0.73 7.61
C ARG A 206 -1.29 1.03 8.99
N GLU A 207 -2.15 1.50 9.88
CA GLU A 207 -1.84 1.73 11.28
C GLU A 207 -2.97 1.19 12.17
N ALA A 208 -2.62 0.78 13.39
CA ALA A 208 -3.55 0.26 14.38
C ALA A 208 -3.61 1.18 15.61
N SER A 209 -4.82 1.39 16.11
CA SER A 209 -5.08 2.05 17.39
C SER A 209 -4.47 1.23 18.53
N VAL A 210 -3.57 1.83 19.32
CA VAL A 210 -2.93 1.15 20.46
C VAL A 210 -3.90 0.93 21.63
N VAL A 211 -5.07 1.59 21.61
CA VAL A 211 -6.12 1.48 22.63
C VAL A 211 -7.22 0.50 22.22
N THR A 212 -7.63 0.50 20.94
CA THR A 212 -8.81 -0.24 20.47
C THR A 212 -8.51 -1.39 19.51
N GLY A 213 -7.29 -1.48 18.98
CA GLY A 213 -6.91 -2.47 17.96
C GLY A 213 -7.54 -2.24 16.58
N ILE A 214 -8.38 -1.21 16.41
CA ILE A 214 -8.95 -0.83 15.11
C ILE A 214 -7.81 -0.49 14.14
N ILE A 215 -7.87 -1.04 12.92
CA ILE A 215 -6.91 -0.79 11.85
C ILE A 215 -7.50 0.21 10.86
N ARG A 216 -6.71 1.19 10.41
CA ARG A 216 -7.04 2.10 9.31
C ARG A 216 -5.92 2.17 8.26
N ASN A 217 -6.26 2.64 7.07
CA ASN A 217 -5.31 2.87 5.99
C ASN A 217 -4.53 4.18 6.20
N VAL A 218 -3.24 4.17 5.89
CA VAL A 218 -2.36 5.35 5.89
C VAL A 218 -2.06 5.73 4.45
N GLY A 219 -2.50 6.93 4.04
CA GLY A 219 -2.31 7.42 2.67
C GLY A 219 -3.03 6.57 1.61
N GLY A 220 -2.73 6.87 0.34
CA GLY A 220 -3.19 6.08 -0.80
C GLY A 220 -2.31 4.84 -1.06
N PRO A 221 -2.78 3.87 -1.85
CA PRO A 221 -1.97 2.70 -2.20
C PRO A 221 -0.69 3.06 -2.97
N VAL A 222 0.43 2.49 -2.53
CA VAL A 222 1.75 2.65 -3.16
C VAL A 222 1.93 1.56 -4.22
N ALA A 223 2.24 1.96 -5.45
CA ALA A 223 2.57 1.01 -6.53
C ALA A 223 3.99 0.45 -6.33
N GLU A 224 4.11 -0.88 -6.36
CA GLU A 224 5.37 -1.61 -6.36
C GLU A 224 5.52 -2.38 -7.67
N TYR A 225 6.75 -2.49 -8.17
CA TYR A 225 7.08 -3.10 -9.46
C TYR A 225 8.13 -4.21 -9.29
N GLN A 226 8.02 -5.27 -10.09
CA GLN A 226 9.06 -6.29 -10.24
C GLN A 226 9.15 -6.73 -11.70
N ASN A 227 10.30 -7.24 -12.12
CA ASN A 227 10.46 -7.87 -13.43
C ASN A 227 10.65 -9.38 -13.23
N ILE A 228 9.82 -10.19 -13.88
CA ILE A 228 9.95 -11.65 -13.91
C ILE A 228 10.32 -12.12 -15.32
N VAL A 229 10.91 -13.31 -15.43
CA VAL A 229 11.09 -13.99 -16.72
C VAL A 229 9.88 -14.88 -16.96
N ILE A 230 9.31 -14.82 -18.16
CA ILE A 230 8.24 -15.71 -18.63
C ILE A 230 8.66 -16.42 -19.91
N GLY A 231 8.17 -17.64 -20.10
CA GLY A 231 8.24 -18.30 -21.40
C GLY A 231 7.17 -17.77 -22.35
N GLN A 232 7.51 -17.59 -23.61
CA GLN A 232 6.59 -17.39 -24.73
C GLN A 232 6.81 -18.52 -25.74
N ASN A 233 5.73 -18.96 -26.40
CA ASN A 233 5.74 -20.01 -27.41
C ASN A 233 5.05 -19.51 -28.68
N GLN A 234 5.61 -19.77 -29.85
CA GLN A 234 4.94 -19.55 -31.13
C GLN A 234 5.20 -20.71 -32.11
N PHE A 235 4.28 -20.89 -33.04
CA PHE A 235 4.44 -21.83 -34.15
C PHE A 235 5.21 -21.18 -35.29
N ALA A 236 6.08 -21.93 -35.95
CA ALA A 236 6.94 -21.48 -37.04
C ALA A 236 7.14 -22.59 -38.07
N TYR A 237 7.70 -22.24 -39.23
CA TYR A 237 8.16 -23.20 -40.24
C TYR A 237 9.67 -23.11 -40.40
N GLY A 238 10.33 -24.25 -40.54
CA GLY A 238 11.76 -24.33 -40.80
C GLY A 238 12.15 -23.66 -42.12
N THR A 239 13.35 -23.10 -42.16
CA THR A 239 13.96 -22.42 -43.32
C THR A 239 15.29 -23.04 -43.74
N LYS A 240 15.74 -24.11 -43.08
CA LYS A 240 16.95 -24.85 -43.45
C LYS A 240 16.74 -25.58 -44.77
N VAL A 241 17.28 -25.01 -45.84
CA VAL A 241 17.53 -25.75 -47.08
C VAL A 241 18.51 -26.89 -46.82
N SER A 242 18.23 -28.06 -47.39
CA SER A 242 19.19 -29.16 -47.40
C SER A 242 20.42 -28.76 -48.22
N ALA A 243 21.63 -29.15 -47.79
CA ALA A 243 22.79 -29.06 -48.67
C ALA A 243 22.49 -29.79 -50.00
N PRO A 244 22.94 -29.27 -51.15
CA PRO A 244 22.66 -29.90 -52.43
C PRO A 244 23.15 -31.34 -52.46
N VAL A 245 22.26 -32.26 -52.82
CA VAL A 245 22.68 -33.62 -53.20
C VAL A 245 23.19 -33.54 -54.62
N CYS A 246 24.51 -33.53 -54.76
CA CYS A 246 25.21 -33.55 -56.05
C CYS A 246 25.45 -35.00 -56.46
N ALA A 247 25.04 -35.35 -57.68
CA ALA A 247 25.25 -36.68 -58.25
C ALA A 247 25.70 -36.58 -59.70
N TYR A 248 26.65 -37.42 -60.10
CA TYR A 248 26.99 -37.61 -61.50
C TYR A 248 26.03 -38.62 -62.14
N VAL A 249 25.14 -38.13 -62.98
CA VAL A 249 24.20 -38.95 -63.76
C VAL A 249 24.64 -38.91 -65.22
N GLY A 250 25.72 -39.63 -65.51
CA GLY A 250 26.29 -39.73 -66.86
C GLY A 250 25.43 -40.58 -67.80
N ARG A 251 25.62 -40.36 -69.10
CA ARG A 251 25.46 -41.45 -70.08
C ARG A 251 26.57 -42.46 -69.87
N ASN A 252 26.28 -43.72 -70.14
CA ASN A 252 27.30 -44.75 -70.34
C ASN A 252 28.17 -44.37 -71.55
N HIS A 253 29.40 -44.90 -71.61
CA HIS A 253 30.36 -44.58 -72.70
C HIS A 253 29.91 -45.10 -74.08
N ASP A 254 28.92 -46.00 -74.13
CA ASP A 254 28.23 -46.46 -75.35
C ASP A 254 27.13 -45.50 -75.83
N GLY A 255 26.85 -44.41 -75.09
CA GLY A 255 25.81 -43.44 -75.38
C GLY A 255 24.44 -43.76 -74.77
N THR A 256 24.27 -44.89 -74.07
CA THR A 256 23.00 -45.26 -73.42
C THR A 256 22.75 -44.47 -72.13
N THR A 257 21.48 -44.18 -71.86
CA THR A 257 21.01 -43.59 -70.60
C THR A 257 20.52 -44.70 -69.68
N PRO A 258 20.93 -44.76 -68.40
CA PRO A 258 20.33 -45.66 -67.43
C PRO A 258 18.83 -45.36 -67.27
N PRO A 259 17.96 -46.37 -67.06
CA PRO A 259 16.57 -46.13 -66.73
C PRO A 259 16.47 -45.32 -65.42
N ASN A 260 15.52 -44.37 -65.37
CA ASN A 260 15.26 -43.47 -64.24
C ASN A 260 16.38 -42.44 -63.92
N ALA A 261 17.30 -42.17 -64.86
CA ALA A 261 18.36 -41.16 -64.76
C ALA A 261 17.92 -39.72 -65.12
N THR A 262 17.95 -38.77 -64.18
CA THR A 262 17.86 -37.33 -64.50
C THR A 262 19.26 -36.76 -64.83
N TYR A 263 19.49 -36.27 -66.05
CA TYR A 263 20.83 -35.83 -66.49
C TYR A 263 20.94 -34.35 -66.89
N PHE A 264 22.17 -33.85 -66.86
CA PHE A 264 22.56 -32.48 -67.21
C PHE A 264 23.69 -32.52 -68.25
N GLY A 265 23.56 -31.74 -69.33
CA GLY A 265 24.55 -31.68 -70.40
C GLY A 265 24.80 -30.24 -70.85
N LEU A 266 26.07 -29.92 -71.14
CA LEU A 266 26.49 -28.67 -71.74
C LEU A 266 27.23 -28.95 -73.06
N ASP A 267 26.74 -28.37 -74.15
CA ASP A 267 27.42 -28.32 -75.44
C ASP A 267 28.33 -27.08 -75.48
N SER A 268 29.64 -27.27 -75.62
CA SER A 268 30.58 -26.16 -75.81
C SER A 268 30.81 -25.85 -77.29
N PRO A 269 31.06 -24.57 -77.68
CA PRO A 269 30.99 -23.35 -76.87
C PRO A 269 29.68 -22.58 -77.11
N GLY A 270 28.81 -22.48 -76.10
CA GLY A 270 27.59 -21.68 -76.14
C GLY A 270 26.28 -22.44 -76.42
N GLY A 271 26.27 -23.77 -76.29
CA GLY A 271 25.06 -24.58 -76.43
C GLY A 271 24.08 -24.45 -75.26
N ASN A 272 22.81 -24.76 -75.54
CA ASN A 272 21.71 -24.63 -74.59
C ASN A 272 21.80 -25.66 -73.45
N ILE A 273 21.41 -25.24 -72.25
CA ILE A 273 21.36 -26.11 -71.08
C ILE A 273 20.10 -26.97 -71.18
N THR A 274 20.26 -28.29 -71.21
CA THR A 274 19.12 -29.22 -71.20
C THR A 274 19.10 -30.05 -69.92
N ILE A 275 18.00 -29.95 -69.17
CA ILE A 275 17.63 -30.95 -68.15
C ILE A 275 16.75 -32.00 -68.83
N ARG A 276 17.00 -33.29 -68.58
CA ARG A 276 16.09 -34.38 -68.98
C ARG A 276 15.87 -35.40 -67.87
N GLU A 277 14.62 -35.84 -67.73
CA GLU A 277 14.25 -37.07 -67.01
C GLU A 277 14.27 -38.28 -67.98
N ALA A 278 14.63 -39.48 -67.49
CA ALA A 278 14.88 -40.65 -68.35
C ALA A 278 13.62 -41.32 -68.94
N ASP A 279 12.43 -40.94 -68.48
CA ASP A 279 11.15 -41.27 -69.12
C ASP A 279 10.90 -40.42 -70.39
N GLY A 280 11.69 -39.35 -70.58
CA GLY A 280 11.58 -38.39 -71.67
C GLY A 280 10.50 -37.32 -71.46
N SER A 281 9.82 -37.27 -70.31
CA SER A 281 8.65 -36.39 -70.11
C SER A 281 9.03 -34.93 -69.85
N GLY A 282 10.08 -34.70 -69.05
CA GLY A 282 10.62 -33.37 -68.76
C GLY A 282 11.80 -33.04 -69.65
N ILE A 283 11.60 -32.24 -70.70
CA ILE A 283 12.68 -31.55 -71.43
C ILE A 283 12.51 -30.06 -71.21
N THR A 284 13.55 -29.38 -70.71
CA THR A 284 13.58 -27.92 -70.64
C THR A 284 14.93 -27.42 -71.14
N GLU A 285 14.90 -26.49 -72.09
CA GLU A 285 16.05 -25.98 -72.83
C GLU A 285 16.22 -24.48 -72.54
N PHE A 286 17.38 -24.09 -72.01
CA PHE A 286 17.68 -22.71 -71.63
C PHE A 286 18.85 -22.13 -72.42
N GLY A 287 18.63 -20.98 -73.06
CA GLY A 287 19.64 -20.24 -73.81
C GLY A 287 20.70 -19.61 -72.90
N ALA A 288 21.95 -19.57 -73.37
CA ALA A 288 23.10 -19.27 -72.53
C ALA A 288 23.32 -17.76 -72.23
N GLY A 289 23.41 -17.43 -70.95
CA GLY A 289 24.24 -16.33 -70.42
C GLY A 289 25.22 -16.91 -69.40
N ASN A 290 26.49 -16.47 -69.43
CA ASN A 290 27.64 -16.89 -68.61
C ASN A 290 27.50 -18.20 -67.79
N GLN A 291 28.23 -19.25 -68.22
CA GLN A 291 28.06 -20.64 -67.79
C GLN A 291 28.33 -20.94 -66.29
N ASP A 292 28.83 -19.99 -65.50
CA ASP A 292 29.35 -20.22 -64.15
C ASP A 292 28.38 -19.91 -62.99
N SER A 293 27.17 -19.42 -63.27
CA SER A 293 26.19 -19.05 -62.21
C SER A 293 24.75 -19.54 -62.44
N ILE A 294 24.55 -20.65 -63.15
CA ILE A 294 23.19 -21.18 -63.40
C ILE A 294 22.63 -21.93 -62.19
N THR A 295 21.48 -21.43 -61.72
CA THR A 295 20.49 -22.15 -60.92
C THR A 295 19.15 -22.19 -61.66
N ILE A 296 18.47 -23.34 -61.66
CA ILE A 296 17.18 -23.56 -62.34
C ILE A 296 16.17 -24.12 -61.34
N ASP A 297 14.99 -23.51 -61.24
CA ASP A 297 13.89 -24.01 -60.41
C ASP A 297 12.92 -24.84 -61.26
N TYR A 298 12.77 -26.12 -60.91
CA TYR A 298 11.92 -27.07 -61.63
C TYR A 298 11.32 -28.11 -60.67
N ASN A 299 10.02 -28.41 -60.83
CA ASN A 299 9.30 -29.44 -60.06
C ASN A 299 9.51 -29.40 -58.53
N GLY A 300 9.61 -28.21 -57.93
CA GLY A 300 9.84 -28.02 -56.49
C GLY A 300 11.30 -28.19 -56.01
N PHE A 301 12.26 -28.24 -56.94
CA PHE A 301 13.69 -28.29 -56.64
C PHE A 301 14.46 -27.18 -57.36
N ARG A 302 15.46 -26.63 -56.67
CA ARG A 302 16.51 -25.79 -57.28
C ARG A 302 17.69 -26.68 -57.67
N TYR A 303 17.99 -26.70 -58.95
CA TYR A 303 19.11 -27.39 -59.56
C TYR A 303 20.28 -26.41 -59.77
N SER A 304 21.51 -26.89 -59.61
CA SER A 304 22.75 -26.15 -59.85
C SER A 304 23.87 -27.04 -60.39
N ARG A 305 24.86 -26.41 -61.02
CA ARG A 305 26.08 -27.05 -61.53
C ARG A 305 27.02 -27.42 -60.37
N GLY A 306 27.36 -28.70 -60.23
CA GLY A 306 28.33 -29.22 -59.27
C GLY A 306 29.73 -29.35 -59.87
N ARG A 307 30.53 -30.30 -59.35
CA ARG A 307 31.92 -30.51 -59.78
C ARG A 307 32.01 -30.96 -61.24
N ALA A 308 33.08 -30.59 -61.95
CA ALA A 308 33.42 -31.19 -63.24
C ALA A 308 33.86 -32.66 -63.06
N MET A 309 33.27 -33.57 -63.83
CA MET A 309 33.43 -35.02 -63.65
C MET A 309 34.13 -35.71 -64.81
N ALA A 310 33.85 -35.32 -66.05
CA ALA A 310 34.42 -35.95 -67.24
C ALA A 310 34.47 -34.99 -68.43
N PHE A 311 35.41 -35.24 -69.35
CA PHE A 311 35.49 -34.62 -70.66
C PHE A 311 35.28 -35.70 -71.73
N SER A 312 34.58 -35.37 -72.81
CA SER A 312 34.44 -36.26 -73.97
C SER A 312 34.53 -35.46 -75.27
N SER A 313 35.36 -35.95 -76.20
CA SER A 313 35.46 -35.46 -77.57
C SER A 313 34.50 -36.24 -78.47
N GLY A 314 33.37 -35.63 -78.83
CA GLY A 314 32.45 -36.22 -79.80
C GLY A 314 33.02 -36.18 -81.23
N ALA A 315 32.61 -37.12 -82.07
CA ALA A 315 33.09 -37.34 -83.45
C ALA A 315 32.76 -36.22 -84.48
N LYS A 316 32.56 -34.98 -84.03
CA LYS A 316 32.33 -33.76 -84.83
C LYS A 316 32.97 -32.51 -84.17
N ASN A 317 34.15 -32.66 -83.57
CA ASN A 317 34.91 -31.60 -82.89
C ASN A 317 34.07 -30.80 -81.86
N ARG A 318 33.21 -31.49 -81.10
CA ARG A 318 32.53 -30.93 -79.92
C ARG A 318 33.13 -31.51 -78.66
N GLU A 319 33.57 -30.63 -77.78
CA GLU A 319 34.04 -30.97 -76.44
C GLU A 319 32.87 -30.86 -75.46
N PHE A 320 32.49 -31.98 -74.86
CA PHE A 320 31.49 -32.03 -73.81
C PHE A 320 32.19 -32.09 -72.46
N THR A 321 31.90 -31.13 -71.58
CA THR A 321 32.31 -31.20 -70.16
C THR A 321 31.09 -31.55 -69.33
N PHE A 322 31.13 -32.69 -68.65
CA PHE A 322 30.04 -33.13 -67.78
C PHE A 322 30.29 -32.71 -66.33
N PHE A 323 29.20 -32.37 -65.64
CA PHE A 323 29.21 -31.90 -64.26
C PHE A 323 28.29 -32.78 -63.41
N GLU A 324 28.52 -32.83 -62.10
CA GLU A 324 27.51 -33.29 -61.15
C GLU A 324 26.28 -32.38 -61.22
N LEU A 325 25.09 -32.95 -61.11
CA LEU A 325 23.86 -32.19 -60.94
C LEU A 325 23.54 -32.10 -59.45
N CYS A 326 23.67 -30.90 -58.89
CA CYS A 326 23.34 -30.58 -57.51
C CYS A 326 21.86 -30.19 -57.42
N LYS A 327 21.09 -30.84 -56.53
CA LYS A 327 19.68 -30.44 -56.29
C LYS A 327 19.36 -30.19 -54.82
N VAL A 328 18.59 -29.13 -54.58
CA VAL A 328 18.06 -28.68 -53.29
C VAL A 328 16.54 -28.63 -53.40
N ARG A 329 15.80 -29.02 -52.36
CA ARG A 329 14.34 -28.83 -52.33
C ARG A 329 14.02 -27.39 -51.94
N LEU A 330 13.07 -26.77 -52.66
CA LEU A 330 12.48 -25.48 -52.33
C LEU A 330 11.44 -25.65 -51.21
#